data_AF-A0A9C7Z5B2-F1
#
_entry.id   AF-A0A9C7Z5B2-F1
#
_cell.length_a   1.000
_cell.length_b   1.000
_cell.length_c   1.000
_cell.angle_alpha   90.00
_cell.angle_beta   90.00
_cell.angle_gamma   90.00
#
_symmetry.space_group_name_H-M   'P 1'
#
loop_
_entity.id
_entity.type
_entity.pdbx_description
1 polymer ?
#
loop_
_entity_poly.entity_id
_entity_poly.type
_entity_poly.pdbx_seq_one_letter_code
_entity_poly.pdbx_strand_id
1 'polypeptide(L)'
;MNKLGRAVRAEEDLAVHDLDLFTPGKRLAVPLIVTAIVSTSAVGALRLVTQLYLKGLGAGVLTIGLTSSLGSVGAVLGSIFWGQLSDRRGKKWLLIISVFMISAAVALLALLPPASIVIGSTFVQIFMFTGVLAMSAAIVSRVSTKARRGRNLSYISSARSFGFAIGSAGVGFLLELLGFRGVFIVLALLPLLGVASLAIFPSEPRPSQAKKESSWRIAAQAGLTNLYLGTILRQMGVSGFLSLLFVYMVTLHISPGAMGVTSALNTGAQVLGMLIFGRLVDRIGRRRIF
;
A
#
# COMPACT_ATOMS: atom_id res chain seq x y z
N MET A 1 30.85 -2.10 28.18
CA MET A 1 29.50 -2.66 27.88
C MET A 1 29.32 -3.90 28.75
N ASN A 2 28.47 -3.84 29.79
CA ASN A 2 28.51 -4.78 30.92
C ASN A 2 27.78 -6.11 30.64
N LYS A 3 28.19 -7.23 31.26
CA LYS A 3 27.66 -8.59 31.01
C LYS A 3 26.13 -8.69 31.13
N LEU A 4 25.52 -7.93 32.05
CA LEU A 4 24.07 -7.80 32.22
C LEU A 4 23.36 -7.25 30.97
N GLY A 5 23.94 -6.28 30.28
CA GLY A 5 23.36 -5.72 29.05
C GLY A 5 23.46 -6.64 27.83
N ARG A 6 24.31 -7.67 27.87
CA ARG A 6 24.35 -8.74 26.86
C ARG A 6 23.33 -9.83 27.14
N ALA A 7 23.10 -10.17 28.42
CA ALA A 7 22.12 -11.18 28.81
C ALA A 7 20.67 -10.72 28.56
N VAL A 8 20.34 -9.47 28.93
CA VAL A 8 19.01 -8.89 28.63
C VAL A 8 18.78 -8.78 27.12
N ARG A 9 19.82 -8.44 26.34
CA ARG A 9 19.75 -8.46 24.86
C ARG A 9 19.52 -9.85 24.30
N ALA A 10 20.18 -10.86 24.86
CA ALA A 10 20.01 -12.24 24.42
C ALA A 10 18.59 -12.75 24.72
N GLU A 11 18.01 -12.39 25.87
CA GLU A 11 16.61 -12.68 26.20
C GLU A 11 15.62 -11.91 25.32
N GLU A 12 15.85 -10.62 25.03
CA GLU A 12 15.03 -9.84 24.10
C GLU A 12 15.10 -10.40 22.66
N ASP A 13 16.28 -10.79 22.19
CA ASP A 13 16.47 -11.39 20.87
C ASP A 13 15.84 -12.80 20.78
N LEU A 14 15.88 -13.59 21.86
CA LEU A 14 15.20 -14.89 21.96
C LEU A 14 13.67 -14.73 21.98
N ALA A 15 13.14 -13.76 22.72
CA ALA A 15 11.70 -13.48 22.79
C ALA A 15 11.13 -13.00 21.45
N VAL A 16 11.91 -12.25 20.66
CA VAL A 16 11.54 -11.83 19.29
C VAL A 16 11.64 -12.99 18.28
N HIS A 17 12.54 -13.95 18.51
CA HIS A 17 12.69 -15.13 17.65
C HIS A 17 11.53 -16.15 17.79
N ASP A 18 10.87 -16.20 18.95
CA ASP A 18 9.67 -17.02 19.23
C ASP A 18 8.32 -16.33 18.89
N LEU A 19 8.38 -15.22 18.15
CA LEU A 19 7.22 -14.44 17.70
C LEU A 19 6.98 -14.58 16.19
N ASP A 20 7.05 -15.81 15.66
CA ASP A 20 6.64 -16.04 14.28
C ASP A 20 5.17 -15.59 14.12
N LEU A 21 4.92 -14.60 13.26
CA LEU A 21 3.62 -13.96 13.03
C LEU A 21 2.43 -14.93 12.84
N PHE A 22 2.71 -16.14 12.36
CA PHE A 22 1.75 -17.19 12.05
C PHE A 22 1.94 -18.45 12.93
N THR A 23 2.56 -18.32 14.11
CA THR A 23 2.58 -19.41 15.09
C THR A 23 1.14 -19.71 15.55
N PRO A 24 0.72 -21.00 15.59
CA PRO A 24 -0.57 -21.38 16.16
C PRO A 24 -0.68 -20.83 17.59
N GLY A 25 -1.68 -19.98 17.85
CA GLY A 25 -1.95 -19.41 19.19
C GLY A 25 -1.70 -17.91 19.34
N LYS A 26 -0.79 -17.28 18.58
CA LYS A 26 -0.54 -15.83 18.66
C LYS A 26 -1.18 -15.10 17.48
N ARG A 27 -2.33 -14.43 17.70
CA ARG A 27 -3.12 -13.70 16.68
C ARG A 27 -2.49 -12.39 16.17
N LEU A 28 -1.16 -12.27 16.18
CA LEU A 28 -0.44 -11.03 15.90
C LEU A 28 -0.47 -10.64 14.41
N ALA A 29 -0.68 -11.59 13.51
CA ALA A 29 -0.83 -11.30 12.08
C ALA A 29 -2.17 -10.69 11.72
N VAL A 30 -3.22 -10.97 12.50
CA VAL A 30 -4.59 -10.57 12.17
C VAL A 30 -4.74 -9.06 12.08
N PRO A 31 -4.26 -8.25 13.05
CA PRO A 31 -4.33 -6.79 12.96
C PRO A 31 -3.71 -6.24 11.67
N LEU A 32 -2.49 -6.68 11.34
CA LEU A 32 -1.75 -6.20 10.17
C LEU A 32 -2.42 -6.62 8.86
N ILE A 33 -2.96 -7.84 8.79
CA ILE A 33 -3.70 -8.34 7.62
C ILE A 33 -4.98 -7.52 7.43
N VAL A 34 -5.74 -7.29 8.50
CA VAL A 34 -6.97 -6.50 8.46
C VAL A 34 -6.66 -5.07 8.02
N THR A 35 -5.69 -4.40 8.63
CA THR A 35 -5.29 -3.04 8.24
C THR A 35 -4.84 -3.01 6.78
N ALA A 36 -4.09 -4.01 6.33
CA ALA A 36 -3.63 -4.11 4.95
C ALA A 36 -4.80 -4.25 3.97
N ILE A 37 -5.74 -5.16 4.22
CA ILE A 37 -6.93 -5.38 3.36
C ILE A 37 -7.76 -4.11 3.30
N VAL A 38 -8.12 -3.57 4.46
CA VAL A 38 -9.05 -2.44 4.55
C VAL A 38 -8.43 -1.17 3.93
N SER A 39 -7.15 -0.89 4.19
CA SER A 39 -6.48 0.29 3.60
C SER A 39 -6.30 0.15 2.09
N THR A 40 -5.97 -1.04 1.59
CA THR A 40 -5.81 -1.28 0.14
C THR A 40 -7.13 -1.33 -0.61
N SER A 41 -8.19 -1.80 0.04
CA SER A 41 -9.55 -1.73 -0.50
C SER A 41 -9.96 -0.28 -0.74
N ALA A 42 -9.71 0.60 0.23
CA ALA A 42 -9.96 2.03 0.05
C ALA A 42 -9.17 2.61 -1.13
N VAL A 43 -7.88 2.29 -1.25
CA VAL A 43 -7.04 2.76 -2.38
C VAL A 43 -7.52 2.23 -3.73
N GLY A 44 -7.88 0.94 -3.82
CA GLY A 44 -8.40 0.34 -5.06
C GLY A 44 -9.72 0.95 -5.50
N ALA A 45 -10.57 1.31 -4.54
CA ALA A 45 -11.83 2.01 -4.78
C ALA A 45 -11.62 3.48 -5.20
N LEU A 46 -10.79 4.22 -4.44
CA LEU A 46 -10.51 5.64 -4.66
C LEU A 46 -9.90 5.91 -6.04
N ARG A 47 -9.11 4.98 -6.59
CA ARG A 47 -8.51 5.17 -7.92
C ARG A 47 -9.57 5.38 -9.00
N LEU A 48 -10.64 4.58 -8.97
CA LEU A 48 -11.75 4.70 -9.92
C LEU A 48 -12.61 5.92 -9.59
N VAL A 49 -13.04 6.05 -8.34
CA VAL A 49 -13.97 7.11 -7.90
C VAL A 49 -13.41 8.49 -8.18
N THR A 50 -12.14 8.73 -7.87
CA THR A 50 -11.51 10.04 -8.06
C THR A 50 -11.46 10.42 -9.55
N GLN A 51 -11.17 9.48 -10.45
CA GLN A 51 -11.19 9.76 -11.90
C GLN A 51 -12.60 10.09 -12.41
N LEU A 52 -13.59 9.30 -12.00
CA LEU A 52 -14.99 9.53 -12.37
C LEU A 52 -15.53 10.84 -11.79
N TYR A 53 -15.19 11.15 -10.54
CA TYR A 53 -15.61 12.38 -9.88
C TYR A 53 -15.03 13.62 -10.57
N LEU A 54 -13.72 13.62 -10.85
CA LEU A 54 -13.08 14.71 -11.59
C LEU A 54 -13.66 14.87 -13.00
N LYS A 55 -13.94 13.75 -13.69
CA LYS A 55 -14.61 13.79 -14.99
C LYS A 55 -16.02 14.37 -14.88
N GLY A 56 -16.77 14.02 -13.84
CA GLY A 56 -18.10 14.56 -13.55
C GLY A 56 -18.10 16.07 -13.24
N LEU A 57 -17.02 16.59 -12.66
CA LEU A 57 -16.78 18.04 -12.50
C LEU A 57 -16.42 18.75 -13.82
N GLY A 58 -16.34 18.04 -14.94
CA GLY A 58 -15.90 18.58 -16.22
C GLY A 58 -14.38 18.78 -16.31
N ALA A 59 -13.59 18.17 -15.43
CA ALA A 59 -12.14 18.30 -15.48
C ALA A 59 -11.56 17.73 -16.78
N GLY A 60 -10.63 18.48 -17.39
CA GLY A 60 -9.92 18.05 -18.58
C GLY A 60 -9.04 16.82 -18.32
N VAL A 61 -8.71 16.09 -19.38
CA VAL A 61 -7.84 14.90 -19.35
C VAL A 61 -6.49 15.22 -18.68
N LEU A 62 -5.94 16.40 -18.94
CA LEU A 62 -4.70 16.87 -18.33
C LEU A 62 -4.82 16.99 -16.80
N THR A 63 -5.92 17.53 -16.28
CA THR A 63 -6.16 17.68 -14.84
C THR A 63 -6.28 16.32 -14.14
N ILE A 64 -6.95 15.35 -14.79
CA ILE A 64 -7.09 13.98 -14.26
C ILE A 64 -5.72 13.27 -14.28
N GLY A 65 -4.95 13.43 -15.37
CA GLY A 65 -3.59 12.93 -15.47
C GLY A 65 -2.67 13.54 -14.39
N LEU A 66 -2.73 14.86 -14.19
CA LEU A 66 -1.99 15.58 -13.15
C LEU A 66 -2.29 15.06 -11.75
N THR A 67 -3.54 14.67 -11.48
CA THR A 67 -3.93 14.05 -10.20
C THR A 67 -3.13 12.77 -9.94
N SER A 68 -2.97 11.93 -10.97
CA SER A 68 -2.20 10.68 -10.88
C SER A 68 -0.69 10.93 -10.79
N SER A 69 -0.18 11.92 -11.52
CA SER A 69 1.22 12.35 -11.46
C SER A 69 1.57 12.88 -10.08
N LEU A 70 0.74 13.74 -9.51
CA LEU A 70 0.95 14.29 -8.17
C LEU A 70 0.86 13.18 -7.11
N GLY A 71 -0.05 12.23 -7.28
CA GLY A 71 -0.08 11.00 -6.50
C GLY A 71 1.24 10.24 -6.52
N SER A 72 1.86 10.11 -7.70
CA SER A 72 3.17 9.45 -7.86
C SER A 72 4.30 10.21 -7.16
N VAL A 73 4.28 11.55 -7.21
CA VAL A 73 5.21 12.39 -6.42
C VAL A 73 5.02 12.14 -4.93
N GLY A 74 3.77 12.09 -4.46
CA GLY A 74 3.43 11.72 -3.09
C GLY A 74 3.98 10.35 -2.70
N ALA A 75 3.91 9.38 -3.60
CA ALA A 75 4.46 8.04 -3.37
C ALA A 75 5.98 8.04 -3.20
N VAL A 76 6.70 8.76 -4.06
CA VAL A 76 8.16 8.88 -4.00
C VAL A 76 8.57 9.55 -2.70
N LEU A 77 8.02 10.72 -2.41
CA LEU A 77 8.33 11.47 -1.19
C LEU A 77 7.98 10.69 0.08
N GLY A 78 6.81 10.04 0.08
CA GLY A 78 6.35 9.23 1.21
C GLY A 78 7.25 8.02 1.45
N SER A 79 7.69 7.31 0.40
CA SER A 79 8.60 6.16 0.55
C SER A 79 9.92 6.53 1.23
N ILE A 80 10.48 7.70 0.90
CA ILE A 80 11.73 8.21 1.49
C ILE A 80 11.46 8.67 2.93
N PHE A 81 10.42 9.50 3.13
CA PHE A 81 10.11 10.11 4.42
C PHE A 81 9.74 9.07 5.48
N TRP A 82 8.79 8.18 5.18
CA TRP A 82 8.30 7.18 6.12
C TRP A 82 9.32 6.09 6.39
N GLY A 83 10.16 5.73 5.40
CA GLY A 83 11.29 4.84 5.63
C GLY A 83 12.19 5.37 6.74
N GLN A 84 12.67 6.61 6.61
CA GLN A 84 13.55 7.23 7.60
C GLN A 84 12.87 7.49 8.96
N LEU A 85 11.60 7.90 8.95
CA LEU A 85 10.87 8.25 10.17
C LEU A 85 10.49 7.00 10.98
N SER A 86 10.11 5.91 10.31
CA SER A 86 9.73 4.64 10.96
C SER A 86 10.90 3.88 11.58
N ASP A 87 12.13 4.19 11.14
CA ASP A 87 13.35 3.69 11.77
C ASP A 87 13.69 4.43 13.08
N ARG A 88 13.13 5.61 13.30
CA ARG A 88 13.40 6.45 14.49
C ARG A 88 12.28 6.43 15.53
N ARG A 89 11.03 6.30 15.09
CA ARG A 89 9.83 6.32 15.95
C ARG A 89 9.14 4.95 15.95
N GLY A 90 8.27 4.72 16.94
CA GLY A 90 7.49 3.48 17.01
C GLY A 90 6.56 3.33 15.80
N LYS A 91 6.68 2.23 15.05
CA LYS A 91 5.94 1.98 13.80
C LYS A 91 4.43 1.93 14.00
N LYS A 92 3.96 1.36 15.13
CA LYS A 92 2.53 1.28 15.49
C LYS A 92 1.88 2.68 15.48
N TRP A 93 2.47 3.65 16.17
CA TRP A 93 1.91 5.00 16.26
C TRP A 93 1.90 5.72 14.91
N LEU A 94 2.97 5.58 14.13
CA LEU A 94 3.03 6.16 12.79
C LEU A 94 2.01 5.53 11.83
N LEU A 95 1.74 4.23 11.96
CA LEU A 95 0.68 3.55 11.20
C LEU A 95 -0.69 4.13 11.52
N ILE A 96 -1.03 4.27 12.80
CA ILE A 96 -2.29 4.86 13.26
C ILE A 96 -2.47 6.27 12.67
N ILE A 97 -1.44 7.12 12.79
CA ILE A 97 -1.45 8.48 12.25
C ILE A 97 -1.65 8.46 10.73
N SER A 98 -0.93 7.59 10.02
CA SER A 98 -1.03 7.51 8.55
C SER A 98 -2.44 7.12 8.11
N VAL A 99 -3.03 6.09 8.73
CA VAL A 99 -4.38 5.63 8.39
C VAL A 99 -5.43 6.68 8.75
N PHE A 100 -5.28 7.36 9.89
CA PHE A 100 -6.17 8.44 10.28
C PHE A 100 -6.09 9.61 9.29
N MET A 101 -4.89 10.00 8.86
CA MET A 101 -4.71 11.07 7.87
C MET A 101 -5.25 10.72 6.50
N ILE A 102 -5.14 9.46 6.05
CA ILE A 102 -5.79 8.99 4.83
C ILE A 102 -7.30 9.13 4.97
N SER A 103 -7.86 8.67 6.09
CA SER A 103 -9.31 8.74 6.36
C SER A 103 -9.82 10.17 6.38
N ALA A 104 -9.10 11.09 7.01
CA ALA A 104 -9.43 12.52 7.05
C ALA A 104 -9.36 13.16 5.65
N ALA A 105 -8.32 12.84 4.86
CA ALA A 105 -8.19 13.34 3.49
C ALA A 105 -9.32 12.85 2.57
N VAL A 106 -9.79 11.61 2.77
CA VAL A 106 -10.93 11.04 2.03
C VAL A 106 -12.25 11.63 2.53
N ALA A 107 -12.41 11.85 3.84
CA ALA A 107 -13.59 12.49 4.41
C ALA A 107 -13.82 13.90 3.83
N LEU A 108 -12.73 14.63 3.56
CA LEU A 108 -12.79 15.93 2.87
C LEU A 108 -13.44 15.82 1.48
N LEU A 109 -13.25 14.70 0.76
CA LEU A 109 -13.86 14.47 -0.55
C LEU A 109 -15.38 14.28 -0.46
N ALA A 110 -15.90 13.84 0.69
CA ALA A 110 -17.35 13.71 0.91
C ALA A 110 -18.07 15.08 0.93
N LEU A 111 -17.34 16.19 1.10
CA LEU A 111 -17.89 17.54 0.94
C LEU A 111 -18.06 17.94 -0.53
N LEU A 112 -17.76 17.03 -1.48
CA LEU A 112 -17.79 17.26 -2.92
C LEU A 112 -17.01 18.53 -3.32
N PRO A 113 -15.72 18.62 -2.98
CA PRO A 113 -14.94 19.81 -3.23
C PRO A 113 -14.56 19.93 -4.73
N PRO A 114 -14.08 21.12 -5.17
CA PRO A 114 -13.57 21.31 -6.52
C PRO A 114 -12.30 20.50 -6.80
N ALA A 115 -11.95 20.37 -8.09
CA ALA A 115 -10.84 19.56 -8.58
C ALA A 115 -9.47 19.86 -7.90
N SER A 116 -9.20 21.12 -7.55
CA SER A 116 -7.95 21.53 -6.88
C SER A 116 -7.76 20.84 -5.52
N ILE A 117 -8.83 20.74 -4.73
CA ILE A 117 -8.82 20.08 -3.43
C ILE A 117 -8.70 18.56 -3.61
N VAL A 118 -9.36 17.99 -4.62
CA VAL A 118 -9.25 16.56 -4.95
C VAL A 118 -7.80 16.17 -5.29
N ILE A 119 -7.12 17.00 -6.08
CA ILE A 119 -5.70 16.81 -6.44
C ILE A 119 -4.82 16.84 -5.19
N GLY A 120 -4.96 17.88 -4.36
CA GLY A 120 -4.20 18.00 -3.11
C GLY A 120 -4.47 16.86 -2.13
N SER A 121 -5.73 16.45 -1.99
CA SER A 121 -6.12 15.30 -1.16
C SER A 121 -5.50 14.00 -1.68
N THR A 122 -5.46 13.80 -3.00
CA THR A 122 -4.83 12.61 -3.61
C THR A 122 -3.34 12.50 -3.29
N PHE A 123 -2.61 13.62 -3.31
CA PHE A 123 -1.22 13.66 -2.87
C PHE A 123 -1.07 13.17 -1.43
N VAL A 124 -1.86 13.74 -0.50
CA VAL A 124 -1.81 13.39 0.92
C VAL A 124 -2.15 11.92 1.14
N GLN A 125 -3.19 11.41 0.50
CA GLN A 125 -3.60 10.02 0.60
C GLN A 125 -2.48 9.07 0.18
N ILE A 126 -1.86 9.30 -0.98
CA ILE A 126 -0.81 8.41 -1.51
C ILE A 126 0.49 8.56 -0.70
N PHE A 127 0.83 9.79 -0.30
CA PHE A 127 1.98 10.05 0.58
C PHE A 127 1.87 9.28 1.91
N MET A 128 0.70 9.31 2.55
CA MET A 128 0.46 8.58 3.81
C MET A 128 0.40 7.06 3.57
N PHE A 129 -0.23 6.63 2.49
CA PHE A 129 -0.40 5.22 2.16
C PHE A 129 0.93 4.50 1.91
N THR A 130 1.90 5.15 1.25
CA THR A 130 3.23 4.56 1.10
C THR A 130 3.94 4.31 2.43
N GLY A 131 3.68 5.17 3.43
CA GLY A 131 4.11 4.93 4.81
C GLY A 131 3.52 3.66 5.39
N VAL A 132 2.21 3.45 5.21
CA VAL A 132 1.53 2.22 5.66
C VAL A 132 2.18 0.98 5.06
N LEU A 133 2.53 1.02 3.76
CA LEU A 133 3.20 -0.10 3.09
C LEU A 133 4.59 -0.38 3.66
N ALA A 134 5.42 0.67 3.79
CA ALA A 134 6.79 0.55 4.27
C ALA A 134 6.84 0.05 5.72
N MET A 135 6.02 0.64 6.60
CA MET A 135 5.97 0.29 8.00
C MET A 135 5.43 -1.13 8.21
N SER A 136 4.35 -1.51 7.53
CA SER A 136 3.79 -2.87 7.65
C SER A 136 4.80 -3.92 7.21
N ALA A 137 5.50 -3.70 6.09
CA ALA A 137 6.54 -4.62 5.62
C ALA A 137 7.73 -4.70 6.60
N ALA A 138 8.13 -3.58 7.20
CA ALA A 138 9.21 -3.54 8.18
C ALA A 138 8.85 -4.26 9.49
N ILE A 139 7.62 -4.09 10.00
CA ILE A 139 7.09 -4.83 11.15
C ILE A 139 7.16 -6.34 10.87
N VAL A 140 6.57 -6.77 9.75
CA VAL A 140 6.50 -8.18 9.35
C VAL A 140 7.89 -8.77 9.20
N SER A 141 8.79 -8.03 8.56
CA SER A 141 10.19 -8.42 8.40
C SER A 141 10.90 -8.64 9.73
N ARG A 142 10.63 -7.82 10.74
CA ARG A 142 11.34 -7.84 12.04
C ARG A 142 10.91 -9.01 12.90
N VAL A 143 9.61 -9.30 12.94
CA VAL A 143 9.04 -10.39 13.75
C VAL A 143 9.06 -11.74 13.00
N SER A 144 9.60 -11.79 11.79
CA SER A 144 9.71 -13.04 11.03
C SER A 144 11.12 -13.62 11.12
N THR A 145 11.21 -14.92 11.29
CA THR A 145 12.48 -15.65 11.14
C THR A 145 13.01 -15.54 9.70
N LYS A 146 14.35 -15.63 9.50
CA LYS A 146 14.97 -15.55 8.17
C LYS A 146 14.34 -16.54 7.17
N ALA A 147 14.03 -17.75 7.62
CA ALA A 147 13.42 -18.81 6.79
C ALA A 147 11.98 -18.50 6.39
N ARG A 148 11.19 -17.83 7.24
CA ARG A 148 9.76 -17.58 7.02
C ARG A 148 9.45 -16.16 6.57
N ARG A 149 10.42 -15.24 6.60
CA ARG A 149 10.27 -13.83 6.20
C ARG A 149 9.69 -13.65 4.80
N GLY A 150 10.19 -14.41 3.81
CA GLY A 150 9.66 -14.39 2.45
C GLY A 150 8.17 -14.76 2.41
N ARG A 151 7.81 -15.86 3.09
CA ARG A 151 6.43 -16.34 3.20
C ARG A 151 5.50 -15.31 3.88
N ASN A 152 5.93 -14.74 5.01
CA ASN A 152 5.13 -13.79 5.77
C ASN A 152 4.90 -12.47 4.99
N LEU A 153 5.92 -11.99 4.27
CA LEU A 153 5.78 -10.84 3.36
C LEU A 153 4.85 -11.16 2.18
N SER A 154 4.85 -12.39 1.67
CA SER A 154 3.92 -12.85 0.63
C SER A 154 2.48 -12.88 1.13
N TYR A 155 2.21 -13.30 2.37
CA TYR A 155 0.85 -13.26 2.94
C TYR A 155 0.30 -11.85 3.04
N ILE A 156 1.10 -10.91 3.56
CA ILE A 156 0.70 -9.50 3.64
C ILE A 156 0.51 -8.90 2.25
N SER A 157 1.36 -9.24 1.29
CA SER A 157 1.20 -8.80 -0.10
C SER A 157 -0.06 -9.38 -0.74
N SER A 158 -0.39 -10.64 -0.47
CA SER A 158 -1.62 -11.29 -0.96
C SER A 158 -2.86 -10.62 -0.36
N ALA A 159 -2.85 -10.35 0.94
CA ALA A 159 -3.93 -9.63 1.64
C ALA A 159 -4.15 -8.24 1.04
N ARG A 160 -3.07 -7.51 0.71
CA ARG A 160 -3.14 -6.21 0.04
C ARG A 160 -3.76 -6.31 -1.35
N SER A 161 -3.32 -7.26 -2.16
CA SER A 161 -3.89 -7.43 -3.51
C SER A 161 -5.35 -7.84 -3.46
N PHE A 162 -5.73 -8.68 -2.49
CA PHE A 162 -7.12 -9.05 -2.25
C PHE A 162 -7.98 -7.85 -1.86
N GLY A 163 -7.51 -7.02 -0.91
CA GLY A 163 -8.20 -5.79 -0.55
C GLY A 163 -8.38 -4.86 -1.74
N PHE A 164 -7.29 -4.58 -2.48
CA PHE A 164 -7.37 -3.77 -3.69
C PHE A 164 -8.40 -4.30 -4.70
N ALA A 165 -8.41 -5.61 -4.95
CA ALA A 165 -9.35 -6.24 -5.88
C ALA A 165 -10.81 -6.07 -5.44
N ILE A 166 -11.11 -6.32 -4.16
CA ILE A 166 -12.46 -6.13 -3.61
C ILE A 166 -12.89 -4.66 -3.69
N GLY A 167 -12.00 -3.74 -3.29
CA GLY A 167 -12.27 -2.32 -3.34
C GLY A 167 -12.57 -1.83 -4.75
N SER A 168 -11.75 -2.24 -5.72
CA SER A 168 -11.99 -1.93 -7.14
C SER A 168 -13.27 -2.58 -7.67
N ALA A 169 -13.57 -3.83 -7.34
CA ALA A 169 -14.78 -4.52 -7.82
C ALA A 169 -16.06 -3.89 -7.29
N GLY A 170 -16.11 -3.62 -5.99
CA GLY A 170 -17.32 -3.17 -5.31
C GLY A 170 -17.67 -1.70 -5.55
N VAL A 171 -16.67 -0.85 -5.81
CA VAL A 171 -16.90 0.60 -5.80
C VAL A 171 -17.81 1.09 -6.92
N GLY A 172 -17.83 0.44 -8.07
CA GLY A 172 -18.73 0.79 -9.18
C GLY A 172 -20.19 0.64 -8.78
N PHE A 173 -20.54 -0.47 -8.13
CA PHE A 173 -21.89 -0.71 -7.60
C PHE A 173 -22.22 0.25 -6.44
N LEU A 174 -21.25 0.53 -5.56
CA LEU A 174 -21.46 1.50 -4.48
C LEU A 174 -21.73 2.90 -5.03
N LEU A 175 -21.12 3.29 -6.15
CA LEU A 175 -21.39 4.57 -6.81
C LEU A 175 -22.82 4.64 -7.33
N GLU A 176 -23.34 3.56 -7.91
CA GLU A 176 -24.72 3.49 -8.41
C GLU A 176 -25.75 3.59 -7.27
N LEU A 177 -25.45 3.00 -6.10
CA LEU A 177 -26.36 2.96 -4.95
C LEU A 177 -26.29 4.21 -4.06
N LEU A 178 -25.08 4.74 -3.83
CA LEU A 178 -24.82 5.76 -2.80
C LEU A 178 -24.36 7.11 -3.38
N GLY A 179 -24.08 7.16 -4.68
CA GLY A 179 -23.45 8.31 -5.33
C GLY A 179 -22.04 8.61 -4.80
N PHE A 180 -21.43 9.69 -5.31
CA PHE A 180 -20.07 10.08 -4.92
C PHE A 180 -19.92 10.34 -3.41
N ARG A 181 -20.86 11.10 -2.83
CA ARG A 181 -20.79 11.49 -1.41
C ARG A 181 -20.83 10.29 -0.48
N GLY A 182 -21.77 9.37 -0.68
CA GLY A 182 -21.88 8.17 0.15
C GLY A 182 -20.67 7.26 0.01
N VAL A 183 -20.15 7.08 -1.21
CA VAL A 183 -18.91 6.32 -1.44
C VAL A 183 -17.72 6.94 -0.71
N PHE A 184 -17.52 8.25 -0.79
CA PHE A 184 -16.41 8.90 -0.06
C PHE A 184 -16.53 8.72 1.46
N ILE A 185 -17.74 8.76 2.03
CA ILE A 185 -17.95 8.49 3.46
C ILE A 185 -17.56 7.04 3.80
N VAL A 186 -18.03 6.06 3.02
CA VAL A 186 -17.68 4.65 3.22
C VAL A 186 -16.16 4.45 3.14
N LEU A 187 -15.50 5.04 2.15
CA LEU A 187 -14.05 4.91 1.96
C LEU A 187 -13.23 5.69 3.00
N ALA A 188 -13.80 6.71 3.64
CA ALA A 188 -13.19 7.40 4.77
C ALA A 188 -13.28 6.58 6.07
N LEU A 189 -14.40 5.90 6.30
CA LEU A 189 -14.63 5.11 7.51
C LEU A 189 -13.95 3.75 7.45
N LEU A 190 -13.87 3.14 6.26
CA LEU A 190 -13.34 1.79 6.07
C LEU A 190 -11.94 1.64 6.71
N PRO A 191 -10.90 2.46 6.38
CA PRO A 191 -9.56 2.34 6.95
C PRO A 191 -9.50 2.45 8.48
N LEU A 192 -10.46 3.13 9.12
CA LEU A 192 -10.51 3.25 10.58
C LEU A 192 -10.74 1.90 11.29
N LEU A 193 -11.37 0.93 10.62
CA LEU A 193 -11.44 -0.45 11.11
C LEU A 193 -10.05 -1.08 11.27
N GLY A 194 -9.13 -0.71 10.37
CA GLY A 194 -7.72 -1.08 10.46
C GLY A 194 -6.98 -0.39 11.61
N VAL A 195 -7.42 0.79 12.06
CA VAL A 195 -6.89 1.43 13.27
C VAL A 195 -7.38 0.71 14.52
N ALA A 196 -8.66 0.38 14.56
CA ALA A 196 -9.25 -0.39 15.66
C ALA A 196 -8.55 -1.75 15.84
N SER A 197 -8.22 -2.45 14.75
CA SER A 197 -7.46 -3.69 14.82
C SER A 197 -6.04 -3.48 15.34
N LEU A 198 -5.36 -2.40 14.93
CA LEU A 198 -4.02 -2.04 15.39
C LEU A 198 -3.97 -1.65 16.87
N ALA A 199 -5.08 -1.18 17.46
CA ALA A 199 -5.11 -0.87 18.90
C ALA A 199 -4.71 -2.08 19.75
N ILE A 200 -5.14 -3.28 19.33
CA ILE A 200 -4.89 -4.58 19.97
C ILE A 200 -3.46 -5.10 19.70
N PHE A 201 -2.78 -4.57 18.68
CA PHE A 201 -1.42 -4.97 18.34
C PHE A 201 -0.42 -4.52 19.42
N PRO A 202 0.44 -5.39 19.97
CA PRO A 202 1.36 -5.00 21.03
C PRO A 202 2.35 -3.94 20.56
N SER A 203 2.72 -3.04 21.48
CA SER A 203 3.71 -1.99 21.21
C SER A 203 5.08 -2.61 20.93
N GLU A 204 5.69 -2.27 19.80
CA GLU A 204 7.02 -2.77 19.47
C GLU A 204 8.10 -2.11 20.36
N PRO A 205 9.12 -2.87 20.82
CA PRO A 205 10.33 -2.31 21.38
C PRO A 205 11.00 -1.36 20.37
N ARG A 206 11.56 -0.25 20.87
CA ARG A 206 12.17 0.80 20.03
C ARG A 206 13.22 0.20 19.07
N PRO A 207 13.33 0.73 17.84
CA PRO A 207 14.33 0.26 16.89
C PRO A 207 15.75 0.39 17.45
N SER A 208 16.54 -0.68 17.37
CA SER A 208 18.00 -0.59 17.57
C SER A 208 18.59 0.18 16.41
N GLN A 209 19.38 1.22 16.68
CA GLN A 209 20.09 2.01 15.68
C GLN A 209 21.09 1.12 14.91
N ALA A 210 20.68 0.53 13.80
CA ALA A 210 21.60 -0.07 12.85
C ALA A 210 22.31 1.05 12.08
N LYS A 211 23.63 0.91 11.87
CA LYS A 211 24.44 1.86 11.10
C LYS A 211 23.83 2.01 9.70
N LYS A 212 23.48 3.25 9.34
CA LYS A 212 23.03 3.60 7.98
C LYS A 212 24.20 3.50 7.02
N GLU A 213 24.22 2.47 6.19
CA GLU A 213 24.91 2.59 4.92
C GLU A 213 24.01 3.33 3.92
N SER A 214 24.61 4.19 3.09
CA SER A 214 23.87 4.94 2.08
C SER A 214 23.38 3.99 0.98
N SER A 215 22.08 3.65 1.02
CA SER A 215 21.43 2.78 0.03
C SER A 215 21.58 3.30 -1.41
N TRP A 216 21.71 4.62 -1.59
CA TRP A 216 21.99 5.24 -2.89
C TRP A 216 23.39 4.94 -3.42
N ARG A 217 24.41 4.89 -2.55
CA ARG A 217 25.78 4.47 -2.94
C ARG A 217 25.81 3.00 -3.32
N ILE A 218 25.13 2.15 -2.58
CA ILE A 218 25.04 0.70 -2.88
C ILE A 218 24.33 0.48 -4.22
N ALA A 219 23.22 1.19 -4.46
CA ALA A 219 22.49 1.08 -5.73
C ALA A 219 23.32 1.56 -6.94
N ALA A 220 24.06 2.66 -6.80
CA ALA A 220 24.93 3.19 -7.85
C ALA A 220 26.15 2.28 -8.12
N GLN A 221 26.69 1.64 -7.09
CA GLN A 221 27.86 0.76 -7.19
C GLN A 221 27.53 -0.67 -7.65
N ALA A 222 26.28 -1.11 -7.51
CA ALA A 222 25.85 -2.46 -7.85
C ALA A 222 25.65 -2.74 -9.35
N GLY A 223 25.88 -1.75 -10.23
CA GLY A 223 25.68 -1.92 -11.68
C GLY A 223 24.22 -2.14 -12.09
N LEU A 224 23.25 -1.77 -11.24
CA LEU A 224 21.82 -2.02 -11.43
C LEU A 224 21.10 -0.92 -12.21
N THR A 225 21.81 0.03 -12.81
CA THR A 225 21.24 1.21 -13.48
C THR A 225 20.22 0.82 -14.56
N ASN A 226 20.52 -0.19 -15.37
CA ASN A 226 19.60 -0.67 -16.41
C ASN A 226 18.32 -1.29 -15.83
N LEU A 227 18.41 -1.95 -14.67
CA LEU A 227 17.25 -2.50 -13.97
C LEU A 227 16.36 -1.38 -13.43
N TYR A 228 16.96 -0.33 -12.85
CA TYR A 228 16.23 0.84 -12.39
C TYR A 228 15.58 1.61 -13.54
N LEU A 229 16.30 1.86 -14.64
CA LEU A 229 15.74 2.51 -15.82
C LEU A 229 14.59 1.70 -16.40
N GLY A 230 14.76 0.39 -16.58
CA GLY A 230 13.71 -0.50 -17.09
C GLY A 230 12.46 -0.52 -16.21
N THR A 231 12.63 -0.57 -14.89
CA THR A 231 11.49 -0.53 -13.94
C THR A 231 10.79 0.83 -13.93
N ILE A 232 11.53 1.94 -14.03
CA ILE A 232 10.95 3.29 -14.16
C ILE A 232 10.14 3.39 -15.44
N LEU A 233 10.71 3.03 -16.59
CA LEU A 233 10.02 3.09 -17.89
C LEU A 233 8.75 2.24 -17.90
N ARG A 234 8.83 1.01 -17.38
CA ARG A 234 7.65 0.15 -17.20
C ARG A 234 6.61 0.82 -16.32
N GLN A 235 7.02 1.40 -15.20
CA GLN A 235 6.11 2.01 -14.25
C GLN A 235 5.45 3.27 -14.82
N MET A 236 6.16 4.06 -15.64
CA MET A 236 5.62 5.20 -16.37
C MET A 236 4.55 4.78 -17.39
N GLY A 237 4.81 3.72 -18.17
CA GLY A 237 3.82 3.19 -19.11
C GLY A 237 2.56 2.69 -18.41
N VAL A 238 2.73 1.92 -17.33
CA VAL A 238 1.62 1.37 -16.55
C VAL A 238 0.84 2.48 -15.84
N SER A 239 1.49 3.43 -15.18
CA SER A 239 0.80 4.52 -14.47
C SER A 239 0.09 5.47 -15.44
N GLY A 240 0.73 5.80 -16.57
CA GLY A 240 0.15 6.63 -17.62
C GLY A 240 -1.13 6.02 -18.19
N PHE A 241 -1.07 4.75 -18.60
CA PHE A 241 -2.24 4.01 -19.08
C PHE A 241 -3.38 3.98 -18.03
N LEU A 242 -3.06 3.61 -16.79
CA LEU A 242 -4.06 3.47 -15.73
C LEU A 242 -4.61 4.82 -15.22
N SER A 243 -3.92 5.93 -15.47
CA SER A 243 -4.37 7.27 -15.10
C SER A 243 -5.56 7.77 -15.93
N LEU A 244 -5.71 7.25 -17.16
CA LEU A 244 -6.75 7.66 -18.10
C LEU A 244 -7.72 6.54 -18.48
N LEU A 245 -7.43 5.29 -18.08
CA LEU A 245 -8.22 4.11 -18.42
C LEU A 245 -9.72 4.29 -18.13
N PHE A 246 -10.07 4.70 -16.90
CA PHE A 246 -11.49 4.81 -16.55
C PHE A 246 -12.17 5.98 -17.25
N VAL A 247 -11.45 7.09 -17.45
CA VAL A 247 -11.95 8.24 -18.24
C VAL A 247 -12.24 7.81 -19.68
N TYR A 248 -11.38 7.00 -20.28
CA TYR A 248 -11.60 6.43 -21.61
C TYR A 248 -12.79 5.45 -21.62
N MET A 249 -12.94 4.61 -20.60
CA MET A 249 -14.10 3.72 -20.47
C MET A 249 -15.42 4.47 -20.37
N VAL A 250 -15.45 5.66 -19.76
CA VAL A 250 -16.63 6.54 -19.77
C VAL A 250 -17.00 6.92 -21.22
N THR A 251 -16.03 7.22 -22.08
CA THR A 251 -16.32 7.55 -23.50
C THR A 251 -16.88 6.38 -24.30
N LEU A 252 -16.59 5.15 -23.85
CA LEU A 252 -17.15 3.92 -24.39
C LEU A 252 -18.51 3.54 -23.78
N HIS A 253 -19.09 4.40 -22.92
CA HIS A 253 -20.37 4.16 -22.24
C HIS A 253 -20.38 2.88 -21.39
N ILE A 254 -19.22 2.49 -20.86
CA ILE A 254 -19.09 1.33 -19.96
C ILE A 254 -19.63 1.74 -18.58
N SER A 255 -20.40 0.86 -17.92
CA SER A 255 -20.95 1.15 -16.59
C SER A 255 -19.86 1.19 -15.51
N PRO A 256 -20.03 1.99 -14.43
CA PRO A 256 -19.10 2.01 -13.30
C PRO A 256 -18.84 0.63 -12.69
N GLY A 257 -19.88 -0.22 -12.60
CA GLY A 257 -19.75 -1.61 -12.16
C GLY A 257 -18.76 -2.41 -13.02
N ALA A 258 -18.89 -2.35 -14.35
CA ALA A 258 -18.00 -3.04 -15.27
C ALA A 258 -16.55 -2.51 -15.24
N MET A 259 -16.36 -1.20 -15.04
CA MET A 259 -15.03 -0.61 -14.83
C MET A 259 -14.37 -1.16 -13.57
N GLY A 260 -15.14 -1.27 -12.48
CA GLY A 260 -14.69 -1.84 -11.22
C GLY A 260 -14.25 -3.31 -11.35
N VAL A 261 -15.09 -4.12 -11.99
CA VAL A 261 -14.77 -5.54 -12.30
C VAL A 261 -13.51 -5.67 -13.15
N THR A 262 -13.34 -4.82 -14.18
CA THR A 262 -12.13 -4.85 -15.02
C THR A 262 -10.86 -4.56 -14.22
N SER A 263 -10.93 -3.58 -13.31
CA SER A 263 -9.81 -3.25 -12.41
C SER A 263 -9.48 -4.40 -11.44
N ALA A 264 -10.52 -5.08 -10.93
CA ALA A 264 -10.36 -6.23 -10.07
C ALA A 264 -9.75 -7.43 -10.82
N LEU A 265 -10.18 -7.70 -12.05
CA LEU A 265 -9.62 -8.75 -12.91
C LEU A 265 -8.13 -8.53 -13.17
N ASN A 266 -7.70 -7.29 -13.46
CA ASN A 266 -6.28 -6.95 -13.60
C ASN A 266 -5.48 -7.31 -12.34
N THR A 267 -6.01 -7.00 -11.17
CA THR A 267 -5.35 -7.31 -9.89
C THR A 267 -5.35 -8.81 -9.61
N GLY A 268 -6.45 -9.51 -9.91
CA GLY A 268 -6.56 -10.96 -9.78
C GLY A 268 -5.57 -11.70 -10.68
N ALA A 269 -5.46 -11.29 -11.95
CA ALA A 269 -4.48 -11.81 -12.89
C ALA A 269 -3.04 -11.56 -12.41
N GLN A 270 -2.77 -10.38 -11.83
CA GLN A 270 -1.47 -10.09 -11.22
C GLN A 270 -1.15 -11.02 -10.04
N VAL A 271 -2.12 -11.30 -9.16
CA VAL A 271 -1.94 -12.24 -8.03
C VAL A 271 -1.68 -13.65 -8.53
N LEU A 272 -2.46 -14.14 -9.49
CA LEU A 272 -2.26 -15.45 -10.09
C LEU A 272 -0.88 -15.54 -10.75
N GLY A 273 -0.47 -14.50 -11.48
CA GLY A 273 0.85 -14.38 -12.06
C GLY A 273 1.95 -14.47 -11.00
N MET A 274 1.84 -13.72 -9.89
CA MET A 274 2.80 -13.79 -8.79
C MET A 274 2.93 -15.21 -8.22
N LEU A 275 1.82 -15.95 -8.07
CA LEU A 275 1.82 -17.32 -7.55
C LEU A 275 2.42 -18.32 -8.54
N ILE A 276 2.10 -18.20 -9.83
CA ILE A 276 2.59 -19.08 -10.89
C ILE A 276 4.07 -18.83 -11.16
N PHE A 277 4.44 -17.58 -11.47
CA PHE A 277 5.83 -17.21 -11.75
C PHE A 277 6.73 -17.35 -10.53
N GLY A 278 6.22 -17.14 -9.31
CA GLY A 278 6.96 -17.43 -8.09
C GLY A 278 7.41 -18.89 -8.02
N ARG A 279 6.48 -19.83 -8.23
CA ARG A 279 6.80 -21.27 -8.27
C ARG A 279 7.67 -21.66 -9.45
N LEU A 280 7.49 -21.02 -10.60
CA LEU A 280 8.29 -21.29 -11.80
C LEU A 280 9.74 -20.85 -11.63
N VAL A 281 9.96 -19.69 -11.01
CA VAL A 281 11.29 -19.18 -10.66
C VAL A 281 11.99 -20.08 -9.65
N ASP A 282 11.26 -20.59 -8.66
CA ASP A 282 11.82 -21.53 -7.68
C ASP A 282 12.25 -22.85 -8.32
N ARG A 283 11.62 -23.27 -9.43
CA ARG A 283 11.95 -24.50 -10.17
C ARG A 283 13.07 -24.35 -11.20
N ILE A 284 13.08 -23.26 -11.97
CA ILE A 284 13.93 -23.10 -13.18
C ILE A 284 15.12 -22.15 -12.93
N GLY A 285 15.08 -21.37 -11.85
CA GLY A 285 16.11 -20.42 -11.46
C GLY A 285 15.94 -19.03 -12.10
N ARG A 286 16.31 -17.98 -11.36
CA ARG A 286 16.01 -16.57 -11.69
C ARG A 286 16.60 -16.09 -13.03
N ARG A 287 17.78 -16.57 -13.41
CA ARG A 287 18.54 -16.12 -14.62
C ARG A 287 17.95 -16.57 -15.96
N ARG A 288 16.99 -17.50 -15.96
CA ARG A 288 16.35 -18.01 -17.18
C ARG A 288 14.97 -17.38 -17.44
N ILE A 289 14.44 -16.65 -16.47
CA ILE A 289 13.08 -16.07 -16.51
C ILE A 289 13.12 -14.54 -16.58
N PHE A 290 14.16 -13.92 -16.03
CA PHE A 290 14.44 -12.48 -16.08
C PHE A 290 15.72 -12.23 -16.87
#